data_AF-A0A919NZS5-F1
#
_entry.id   AF-A0A919NZS5-F1
#
_cell.length_a   1.000
_cell.length_b   1.000
_cell.length_c   1.000
_cell.angle_alpha   90.00
_cell.angle_beta   90.00
_cell.angle_gamma   90.00
#
_symmetry.space_group_name_H-M   'P 1'
#
loop_
_entity.id
_entity.type
_entity.pdbx_description
1 polymer ?
#
loop_
_entity_poly.entity_id
_entity_poly.type
_entity_poly.pdbx_seq_one_letter_code
_entity_poly.pdbx_strand_id
1 'polypeptide(L)'
;MTAASNDADAAALGEPVPAPDPVSSRRSRRGLVRALVVVGVLAALVVGDWFWRNVEMSHLLADVRASEVPMEGFNARASSASKTLDQKGNATTDDDRAEFRKTVNDAADFNGASLIAATGALEDEWFAPWHVAQRRARDRYLDHARVWTTALHEYGAEPEHWGDSHAEISGTFQYAERTMRAALGPVPLFGNAQKVDDIFAH
;
A
#
# COMPACT_ATOMS: atom_id res chain seq x y z
N MET A 1 -9.49 105.82 8.76
CA MET A 1 -8.48 104.84 8.34
C MET A 1 -7.79 104.41 9.63
N THR A 2 -7.97 103.24 10.22
CA THR A 2 -8.00 101.83 9.77
C THR A 2 -8.69 101.02 10.90
N ALA A 3 -9.76 100.25 10.67
CA ALA A 3 -9.80 98.81 10.32
C ALA A 3 -9.00 97.89 11.28
N ALA A 4 -9.69 97.14 12.15
CA ALA A 4 -9.90 95.66 12.11
C ALA A 4 -8.82 94.89 12.92
N SER A 5 -9.03 93.75 13.59
CA SER A 5 -10.16 92.84 13.79
C SER A 5 -9.90 92.06 15.10
N ASN A 6 -10.98 91.68 15.79
CA ASN A 6 -10.98 90.54 16.73
C ASN A 6 -11.13 89.28 15.87
N ASP A 7 -10.22 88.33 15.99
CA ASP A 7 -10.48 86.92 15.66
C ASP A 7 -9.69 86.05 16.63
N ALA A 8 -10.43 85.41 17.53
CA ALA A 8 -9.97 84.33 18.36
C ALA A 8 -10.14 83.04 17.55
N ASP A 9 -9.04 82.37 17.19
CA ASP A 9 -9.10 80.94 16.86
C ASP A 9 -7.73 80.27 16.83
N ALA A 10 -7.75 78.98 17.20
CA ALA A 10 -6.76 77.94 16.93
C ALA A 10 -5.39 77.96 17.66
N ALA A 11 -5.35 77.34 18.85
CA ALA A 11 -4.12 76.73 19.37
C ALA A 11 -4.40 75.42 20.12
N ALA A 12 -4.81 74.39 19.38
CA ALA A 12 -4.73 73.00 19.82
C ALA A 12 -4.12 72.18 18.68
N LEU A 13 -2.81 72.32 18.47
CA LEU A 13 -2.05 71.41 17.61
C LEU A 13 -1.40 70.36 18.52
N GLY A 14 -1.88 69.13 18.35
CA GLY A 14 -1.63 67.99 19.23
C GLY A 14 -0.17 67.62 19.38
N GLU A 15 0.11 66.93 20.48
CA GLU A 15 1.43 66.36 20.75
C GLU A 15 1.90 65.47 19.58
N PRO A 16 3.20 65.51 19.23
CA PRO A 16 3.75 64.64 18.20
C PRO A 16 3.55 63.18 18.62
N VAL A 17 2.79 62.42 17.84
CA VAL A 17 2.65 60.97 17.99
C VAL A 17 4.06 60.36 18.03
N PRO A 18 4.46 59.64 19.10
CA PRO A 18 5.79 59.08 19.19
C PRO A 18 6.00 58.10 18.03
N ALA A 19 7.10 58.29 17.29
CA ALA A 19 7.48 57.40 16.22
C ALA A 19 7.59 55.95 16.75
N PRO A 20 7.05 54.95 16.05
CA PRO A 20 7.06 53.57 16.53
C PRO A 20 8.49 53.10 16.78
N ASP A 21 8.72 52.57 17.98
CA ASP A 21 10.03 52.15 18.46
C ASP A 21 10.65 51.10 17.50
N PRO A 22 11.81 51.37 16.86
CA PRO A 22 12.37 50.50 15.81
C PRO A 22 12.80 49.12 16.35
N VAL A 23 12.97 49.00 17.67
CA VAL A 23 13.36 47.76 18.35
C VAL A 23 12.21 46.74 18.37
N SER A 24 10.96 47.21 18.51
CA SER A 24 9.77 46.34 18.57
C SER A 24 9.53 45.61 17.23
N SER A 25 9.74 46.31 16.11
CA SER A 25 9.54 45.79 14.76
C SER A 25 10.57 44.72 14.35
N ARG A 26 11.84 44.85 14.77
CA ARG A 26 12.90 43.85 14.49
C ARG A 26 12.71 42.56 15.28
N ARG A 27 12.21 42.64 16.52
CA ARG A 27 11.96 41.45 17.36
C ARG A 27 10.81 40.62 16.81
N SER A 28 9.74 41.27 16.34
CA SER A 28 8.60 40.66 15.66
C SER A 28 9.01 39.95 14.36
N ARG A 29 9.80 40.60 13.49
CA ARG A 29 10.27 40.00 12.23
C ARG A 29 11.14 38.76 12.42
N ARG A 30 12.03 38.75 13.43
CA ARG A 30 12.86 37.58 13.76
C ARG A 30 12.02 36.40 14.28
N GLY A 31 10.96 36.67 15.04
CA GLY A 31 10.00 35.65 15.48
C GLY A 31 9.23 35.04 14.31
N LEU A 32 8.74 35.86 13.38
CA LEU A 32 8.03 35.41 12.18
C LEU A 32 8.90 34.55 11.27
N VAL A 33 10.15 34.97 10.99
CA VAL A 33 11.08 34.19 10.16
C VAL A 33 11.36 32.83 10.78
N ARG A 34 11.59 32.76 12.10
CA ARG A 34 11.79 31.48 12.80
C ARG A 34 10.55 30.58 12.72
N ALA A 35 9.36 31.14 12.90
CA ALA A 35 8.11 30.38 12.77
C ALA A 35 7.94 29.82 11.35
N LEU A 36 8.21 30.63 10.30
CA LEU A 36 8.14 30.18 8.91
C LEU A 36 9.17 29.08 8.61
N VAL A 37 10.39 29.19 9.13
CA VAL A 37 11.41 28.14 8.98
C VAL A 37 10.94 26.84 9.63
N VAL A 38 10.40 26.91 10.86
CA VAL A 38 9.88 25.71 11.56
C VAL A 38 8.74 25.07 10.77
N VAL A 39 7.78 25.86 10.30
CA VAL A 39 6.67 25.36 9.46
C VAL A 39 7.19 24.73 8.17
N GLY A 40 8.16 25.37 7.51
CA GLY A 40 8.77 24.84 6.29
C GLY A 40 9.47 23.49 6.52
N VAL A 41 10.21 23.36 7.62
CA VAL A 41 10.86 22.09 7.99
C VAL A 41 9.83 21.01 8.29
N LEU A 42 8.78 21.31 9.06
CA LEU A 42 7.71 20.36 9.35
C LEU A 42 6.99 19.90 8.08
N ALA A 43 6.69 20.84 7.17
CA ALA A 43 6.09 20.50 5.89
C ALA A 43 7.00 19.58 5.06
N ALA A 44 8.31 19.85 5.01
CA ALA A 44 9.28 19.02 4.31
C ALA A 44 9.36 17.60 4.91
N LEU A 45 9.30 17.46 6.23
CA LEU A 45 9.29 16.15 6.90
C LEU A 45 8.03 15.35 6.56
N VAL A 46 6.85 15.99 6.57
CA VAL A 46 5.59 15.32 6.21
C VAL A 46 5.58 14.88 4.75
N VAL A 47 6.08 15.71 3.83
CA VAL A 47 6.18 15.36 2.41
C VAL A 47 7.20 14.24 2.19
N GLY A 48 8.34 14.30 2.87
CA GLY A 48 9.36 13.26 2.82
C GLY A 48 8.85 11.92 3.34
N ASP A 49 8.14 11.92 4.46
CA ASP A 49 7.49 10.74 5.04
C ASP A 49 6.45 10.13 4.09
N TRP A 50 5.56 10.96 3.54
CA TRP A 50 4.56 10.51 2.57
C TRP A 50 5.20 9.95 1.29
N PHE A 51 6.29 10.55 0.80
CA PHE A 51 7.02 10.03 -0.34
C PHE A 51 7.65 8.67 -0.02
N TRP A 52 8.29 8.55 1.14
CA TRP A 52 8.92 7.31 1.59
C TRP A 52 7.92 6.18 1.78
N ARG A 53 6.75 6.48 2.37
CA ARG A 53 5.62 5.56 2.45
C ARG A 53 5.22 5.01 1.07
N ASN A 54 5.20 5.85 0.02
CA ASN A 54 4.89 5.38 -1.32
C ASN A 54 5.96 4.48 -1.93
N VAL A 55 7.24 4.70 -1.59
CA VAL A 55 8.35 3.83 -2.01
C VAL A 55 8.20 2.45 -1.37
N GLU A 56 8.03 2.39 -0.05
CA GLU A 56 7.80 1.14 0.69
C GLU A 56 6.55 0.40 0.16
N MET A 57 5.48 1.13 -0.18
CA MET A 57 4.28 0.51 -0.77
C MET A 57 4.58 -0.07 -2.15
N SER A 58 5.39 0.60 -2.96
CA SER A 58 5.74 0.10 -4.29
C SER A 58 6.59 -1.16 -4.23
N HIS A 59 7.48 -1.28 -3.24
CA HIS A 59 8.28 -2.47 -3.01
C HIS A 59 7.41 -3.63 -2.52
N LEU A 60 6.60 -3.38 -1.49
CA LEU A 60 5.61 -4.34 -0.99
C LEU A 60 4.75 -4.92 -2.12
N LEU A 61 4.22 -4.07 -3.00
CA LEU A 61 3.39 -4.52 -4.12
C LEU A 61 4.17 -5.33 -5.17
N ALA A 62 5.46 -5.05 -5.37
CA ALA A 62 6.30 -5.82 -6.26
C ALA A 62 6.50 -7.24 -5.72
N ASP A 63 6.77 -7.38 -4.42
CA ASP A 63 6.98 -8.68 -3.78
C ASP A 63 5.68 -9.48 -3.70
N VAL A 64 4.56 -8.82 -3.38
CA VAL A 64 3.22 -9.42 -3.47
C VAL A 64 2.93 -9.94 -4.87
N ARG A 65 3.24 -9.16 -5.92
CA ARG A 65 3.06 -9.65 -7.30
C ARG A 65 3.96 -10.85 -7.60
N ALA A 66 5.18 -10.86 -7.08
CA ALA A 66 6.09 -11.99 -7.26
C ALA A 66 5.57 -13.26 -6.57
N SER A 67 4.92 -13.16 -5.40
CA SER A 67 4.30 -14.30 -4.72
C SER A 67 3.00 -14.79 -5.35
N GLU A 68 2.28 -13.96 -6.11
CA GLU A 68 1.12 -14.41 -6.89
C GLU A 68 1.50 -15.31 -8.07
N VAL A 69 2.67 -15.10 -8.69
CA VAL A 69 3.12 -15.87 -9.87
C VAL A 69 3.04 -17.40 -9.67
N PRO A 70 3.57 -18.00 -8.58
CA PRO A 70 3.42 -19.44 -8.36
C PRO A 70 1.97 -19.87 -8.10
N MET A 71 1.14 -19.03 -7.48
CA MET A 71 -0.29 -19.33 -7.24
C MET A 71 -1.06 -19.39 -8.57
N GLU A 72 -0.89 -18.37 -9.41
CA GLU A 72 -1.41 -18.32 -10.79
C GLU A 72 -0.90 -19.53 -11.61
N GLY A 73 0.39 -19.84 -11.48
CA GLY A 73 1.02 -20.97 -12.16
C GLY A 73 0.45 -22.33 -11.77
N PHE A 74 0.14 -22.54 -10.49
CA PHE A 74 -0.56 -23.73 -10.03
C PHE A 74 -1.98 -23.79 -10.59
N ASN A 75 -2.77 -22.72 -10.42
CA ASN A 75 -4.15 -22.65 -10.88
C ASN A 75 -4.28 -22.93 -12.39
N ALA A 76 -3.39 -22.36 -13.20
CA ALA A 76 -3.39 -22.59 -14.64
C ALA A 76 -3.16 -24.07 -15.00
N ARG A 77 -2.20 -24.74 -14.32
CA ARG A 77 -1.90 -26.16 -14.56
C ARG A 77 -3.03 -27.07 -14.08
N ALA A 78 -3.51 -26.88 -12.85
CA ALA A 78 -4.59 -27.67 -12.28
C ALA A 78 -5.90 -27.52 -13.07
N SER A 79 -6.27 -26.29 -13.41
CA SER A 79 -7.48 -26.01 -14.22
C SER A 79 -7.38 -26.60 -15.63
N SER A 80 -6.20 -26.53 -16.25
CA SER A 80 -5.97 -27.15 -17.57
C SER A 80 -6.13 -28.67 -17.50
N ALA A 81 -5.54 -29.32 -16.50
CA ALA A 81 -5.64 -30.76 -16.30
C ALA A 81 -7.09 -31.20 -16.02
N SER A 82 -7.80 -30.47 -15.15
CA SER A 82 -9.23 -30.74 -14.88
C SER A 82 -10.08 -30.61 -16.13
N LYS A 83 -9.88 -29.54 -16.92
CA LYS A 83 -10.64 -29.31 -18.15
C LYS A 83 -10.45 -30.45 -19.15
N THR A 84 -9.27 -31.07 -19.21
CA THR A 84 -9.01 -32.24 -20.05
C THR A 84 -9.84 -33.45 -19.59
N LEU A 85 -9.99 -33.67 -18.28
CA LEU A 85 -10.88 -34.72 -17.76
C LEU A 85 -12.35 -34.43 -18.07
N ASP A 86 -12.80 -33.19 -17.83
CA ASP A 86 -14.19 -32.79 -18.05
C ASP A 86 -14.61 -32.97 -19.52
N GLN A 87 -13.71 -32.67 -20.46
CA GLN A 87 -13.95 -32.86 -21.90
C GLN A 87 -14.08 -34.34 -22.28
N LYS A 88 -13.39 -35.24 -21.58
CA LYS A 88 -13.48 -36.69 -21.81
C LYS A 88 -14.75 -37.27 -21.18
N GLY A 89 -15.22 -36.72 -20.06
CA GLY A 89 -16.47 -37.12 -19.40
C GLY A 89 -16.50 -38.63 -19.15
N ASN A 90 -17.50 -39.32 -19.69
CA ASN A 90 -17.65 -40.78 -19.55
C ASN A 90 -16.56 -41.61 -20.24
N ALA A 91 -15.75 -41.01 -21.12
CA ALA A 91 -14.61 -41.67 -21.76
C ALA A 91 -13.32 -41.56 -20.93
N THR A 92 -13.36 -40.96 -19.74
CA THR A 92 -12.21 -40.82 -18.85
C THR A 92 -11.71 -42.17 -18.35
N THR A 93 -10.47 -42.48 -18.71
CA THR A 93 -9.78 -43.71 -18.32
C THR A 93 -9.09 -43.57 -16.96
N ASP A 94 -8.61 -44.68 -16.39
CA ASP A 94 -7.79 -44.65 -15.18
C ASP A 94 -6.42 -43.99 -15.44
N ASP A 95 -5.87 -44.14 -16.65
CA ASP A 95 -4.64 -43.47 -17.06
C ASP A 95 -4.81 -41.95 -17.08
N ASP A 96 -5.96 -41.46 -17.57
CA ASP A 96 -6.28 -40.02 -17.54
C ASP A 96 -6.35 -39.48 -16.11
N ARG A 97 -6.98 -40.23 -15.20
CA ARG A 97 -7.04 -39.87 -13.77
C ARG A 97 -5.66 -39.89 -13.13
N ALA A 98 -4.79 -40.84 -13.51
CA ALA A 98 -3.42 -40.90 -13.04
C ALA A 98 -2.59 -39.72 -13.56
N GLU A 99 -2.76 -39.34 -14.81
CA GLU A 99 -2.11 -38.16 -15.41
C GLU A 99 -2.55 -36.85 -14.73
N PHE A 100 -3.84 -36.71 -14.42
CA PHE A 100 -4.33 -35.57 -13.65
C PHE A 100 -3.67 -35.50 -12.26
N ARG A 101 -3.70 -36.59 -11.50
CA ARG A 101 -3.07 -36.64 -10.16
C ARG A 101 -1.60 -36.27 -10.23
N LYS A 102 -0.87 -36.84 -11.20
CA LYS A 102 0.54 -36.51 -11.42
C LYS A 102 0.73 -35.03 -11.74
N THR A 103 -0.09 -34.46 -12.63
CA THR A 103 0.02 -33.05 -13.03
C THR A 103 -0.23 -32.10 -11.87
N VAL A 104 -1.25 -32.36 -11.05
CA VAL A 104 -1.55 -31.55 -9.86
C VAL A 104 -0.46 -31.69 -8.81
N ASN A 105 0.01 -32.91 -8.55
CA ASN A 105 1.12 -33.17 -7.61
C ASN A 105 2.42 -32.47 -8.04
N ASP A 106 2.87 -32.66 -9.29
CA ASP A 106 4.06 -32.00 -9.83
C ASP A 106 3.93 -30.46 -9.78
N ALA A 107 2.72 -29.93 -10.05
CA ALA A 107 2.46 -28.50 -9.97
C ALA A 107 2.45 -27.97 -8.53
N ALA A 108 1.89 -28.73 -7.58
CA ALA A 108 1.86 -28.39 -6.17
C ALA A 108 3.27 -28.30 -5.60
N ASP A 109 4.12 -29.30 -5.87
CA ASP A 109 5.50 -29.34 -5.37
C ASP A 109 6.33 -28.17 -5.91
N PHE A 110 6.29 -27.95 -7.24
CA PHE A 110 7.06 -26.88 -7.87
C PHE A 110 6.60 -25.49 -7.42
N ASN A 111 5.29 -25.24 -7.42
CA ASN A 111 4.76 -23.92 -7.07
C ASN A 111 4.80 -23.67 -5.57
N GLY A 112 4.68 -24.71 -4.73
CA GLY A 112 4.83 -24.60 -3.29
C GLY A 112 6.23 -24.14 -2.90
N ALA A 113 7.27 -24.78 -3.46
CA ALA A 113 8.65 -24.34 -3.23
C ALA A 113 8.90 -22.91 -3.75
N SER A 114 8.36 -22.57 -4.91
CA SER A 114 8.48 -21.23 -5.50
C SER A 114 7.76 -20.16 -4.67
N LEU A 115 6.58 -20.49 -4.12
CA LEU A 115 5.82 -19.62 -3.25
C LEU A 115 6.57 -19.34 -1.95
N ILE A 116 7.12 -20.38 -1.30
CA ILE A 116 7.92 -20.22 -0.07
C ILE A 116 9.10 -19.27 -0.30
N ALA A 117 9.81 -19.43 -1.42
CA ALA A 117 10.92 -18.56 -1.78
C ALA A 117 10.46 -17.10 -2.01
N ALA A 118 9.33 -16.90 -2.70
CA ALA A 118 8.78 -15.57 -2.94
C ALA A 118 8.27 -14.90 -1.66
N THR A 119 7.65 -15.65 -0.74
CA THR A 119 7.19 -15.13 0.55
C THR A 119 8.32 -14.71 1.47
N GLY A 120 9.51 -15.32 1.36
CA GLY A 120 10.66 -14.92 2.17
C GLY A 120 11.06 -13.45 1.97
N ALA A 121 11.07 -12.98 0.72
CA ALA A 121 11.34 -11.57 0.41
C ALA A 121 10.28 -10.65 1.05
N LEU A 122 9.02 -11.06 1.00
CA LEU A 122 7.91 -10.33 1.59
C LEU A 122 8.02 -10.25 3.12
N GLU A 123 8.45 -11.31 3.79
CA GLU A 123 8.66 -11.36 5.25
C GLU A 123 9.79 -10.40 5.69
N ASP A 124 10.85 -10.31 4.89
CA ASP A 124 12.03 -9.46 5.15
C ASP A 124 11.81 -7.98 4.82
N GLU A 125 10.67 -7.62 4.19
CA GLU A 125 10.38 -6.23 3.80
C GLU A 125 10.35 -5.30 5.02
N TRP A 126 11.17 -4.24 4.94
CA TRP A 126 11.32 -3.26 6.01
C TRP A 126 10.37 -2.07 5.83
N PHE A 127 9.76 -1.65 6.93
CA PHE A 127 8.93 -0.45 6.99
C PHE A 127 9.33 0.43 8.15
N ALA A 128 9.19 1.74 8.00
CA ALA A 128 9.32 2.65 9.12
C ALA A 128 8.38 2.25 10.29
N PRO A 129 8.81 2.34 11.57
CA PRO A 129 8.02 1.87 12.71
C PRO A 129 6.62 2.51 12.85
N TRP A 130 6.42 3.72 12.34
CA TRP A 130 5.14 4.42 12.33
C TRP A 130 4.25 4.09 11.11
N HIS A 131 4.75 3.39 10.09
CA HIS A 131 3.98 2.93 8.93
C HIS A 131 3.17 1.65 9.21
N VAL A 132 2.33 1.70 10.24
CA VAL A 132 1.56 0.55 10.75
C VAL A 132 0.64 -0.04 9.67
N ALA A 133 0.08 0.80 8.79
CA ALA A 133 -0.85 0.35 7.76
C ALA A 133 -0.21 -0.59 6.73
N GLN A 134 1.03 -0.33 6.33
CA GLN A 134 1.74 -1.15 5.34
C GLN A 134 2.20 -2.47 5.93
N ARG A 135 2.73 -2.45 7.16
CA ARG A 135 3.04 -3.69 7.90
C ARG A 135 1.80 -4.57 8.04
N ARG A 136 0.66 -3.97 8.42
CA ARG A 136 -0.60 -4.70 8.49
C ARG A 136 -1.01 -5.26 7.12
N ALA A 137 -0.85 -4.51 6.04
CA ALA A 137 -1.16 -5.00 4.70
C ALA A 137 -0.27 -6.18 4.29
N ARG A 138 1.04 -6.09 4.53
CA ARG A 138 1.99 -7.21 4.37
C ARG A 138 1.54 -8.42 5.17
N ASP A 139 1.30 -8.27 6.47
CA ASP A 139 0.99 -9.38 7.37
C ASP A 139 -0.31 -10.09 6.92
N ARG A 140 -1.32 -9.34 6.45
CA ARG A 140 -2.57 -9.93 5.92
C ARG A 140 -2.40 -10.64 4.60
N TYR A 141 -1.48 -10.17 3.76
CA TYR A 141 -1.14 -10.89 2.55
C TYR A 141 -0.30 -12.15 2.87
N LEU A 142 0.60 -12.10 3.86
CA LEU A 142 1.32 -13.29 4.34
C LEU A 142 0.36 -14.35 4.89
N ASP A 143 -0.72 -13.95 5.57
CA ASP A 143 -1.78 -14.88 5.98
C ASP A 143 -2.42 -15.58 4.76
N HIS A 144 -2.68 -14.84 3.67
CA HIS A 144 -3.17 -15.41 2.42
C HIS A 144 -2.16 -16.39 1.79
N ALA A 145 -0.89 -16.01 1.72
CA ALA A 145 0.17 -16.87 1.17
C ALA A 145 0.37 -18.16 1.99
N ARG A 146 0.15 -18.12 3.31
CA ARG A 146 0.14 -19.32 4.16
C ARG A 146 -1.00 -20.25 3.83
N VAL A 147 -2.22 -19.74 3.65
CA VAL A 147 -3.37 -20.56 3.21
C VAL A 147 -3.06 -21.24 1.88
N TRP A 148 -2.44 -20.52 0.93
CA TRP A 148 -1.97 -21.11 -0.31
C TRP A 148 -0.94 -22.19 -0.13
N THR A 149 0.05 -21.99 0.74
CA THR A 149 1.10 -22.97 0.99
C THR A 149 0.51 -24.25 1.60
N THR A 150 -0.42 -24.11 2.54
CA THR A 150 -1.18 -25.24 3.09
C THR A 150 -1.99 -25.95 2.01
N ALA A 151 -2.74 -25.21 1.20
CA ALA A 151 -3.54 -25.78 0.13
C ALA A 151 -2.69 -26.52 -0.91
N LEU A 152 -1.54 -25.96 -1.32
CA LEU A 152 -0.62 -26.62 -2.25
C LEU A 152 -0.07 -27.93 -1.65
N HIS A 153 0.27 -27.95 -0.36
CA HIS A 153 0.69 -29.19 0.30
C HIS A 153 -0.44 -30.23 0.31
N GLU A 154 -1.67 -29.84 0.64
CA GLU A 154 -2.85 -30.71 0.63
C GLU A 154 -3.14 -31.25 -0.77
N TYR A 155 -3.16 -30.40 -1.80
CA TYR A 155 -3.38 -30.80 -3.19
C TYR A 155 -2.25 -31.67 -3.75
N GLY A 156 -1.02 -31.49 -3.26
CA GLY A 156 0.10 -32.37 -3.56
C GLY A 156 -0.13 -33.77 -3.01
N ALA A 157 -0.63 -33.90 -1.78
CA ALA A 157 -0.90 -35.19 -1.15
C ALA A 157 -2.17 -35.88 -1.70
N GLU A 158 -3.24 -35.10 -1.89
CA GLU A 158 -4.57 -35.58 -2.25
C GLU A 158 -5.16 -34.71 -3.39
N PRO A 159 -4.73 -34.91 -4.65
CA PRO A 159 -5.15 -34.08 -5.78
C PRO A 159 -6.66 -34.03 -6.05
N GLU A 160 -7.40 -35.06 -5.64
CA GLU A 160 -8.86 -35.13 -5.74
C GLU A 160 -9.58 -34.08 -4.89
N HIS A 161 -8.93 -33.53 -3.86
CA HIS A 161 -9.45 -32.44 -3.02
C HIS A 161 -9.14 -31.05 -3.56
N TRP A 162 -8.58 -30.96 -4.78
CA TRP A 162 -8.36 -29.68 -5.45
C TRP A 162 -9.67 -28.88 -5.55
N GLY A 163 -9.66 -27.67 -4.97
CA GLY A 163 -10.80 -26.77 -4.96
C GLY A 163 -11.50 -26.67 -3.60
N ASP A 164 -11.26 -27.60 -2.67
CA ASP A 164 -11.89 -27.58 -1.35
C ASP A 164 -11.50 -26.33 -0.54
N SER A 165 -10.25 -25.86 -0.67
CA SER A 165 -9.75 -24.66 0.02
C SER A 165 -10.11 -23.34 -0.68
N HIS A 166 -10.87 -23.36 -1.80
CA HIS A 166 -11.15 -22.17 -2.61
C HIS A 166 -11.82 -21.04 -1.80
N ALA A 167 -12.79 -21.39 -0.95
CA ALA A 167 -13.48 -20.39 -0.13
C ALA A 167 -12.55 -19.68 0.86
N GLU A 168 -11.59 -20.41 1.46
CA GLU A 168 -10.62 -19.85 2.39
C GLU A 168 -9.57 -19.00 1.68
N ILE A 169 -9.07 -19.49 0.53
CA ILE A 169 -8.15 -18.76 -0.35
C ILE A 169 -8.79 -17.43 -0.78
N SER A 170 -10.00 -17.43 -1.33
CA SER A 170 -10.69 -16.21 -1.75
C SER A 170 -11.01 -15.28 -0.58
N GLY A 171 -11.40 -15.83 0.57
CA GLY A 171 -11.71 -15.04 1.76
C GLY A 171 -10.49 -14.27 2.29
N THR A 172 -9.34 -14.94 2.36
CA THR A 172 -8.07 -14.30 2.76
C THR A 172 -7.56 -13.32 1.71
N PHE A 173 -7.71 -13.61 0.41
CA PHE A 173 -7.33 -12.71 -0.68
C PHE A 173 -8.09 -11.38 -0.63
N GLN A 174 -9.43 -11.45 -0.51
CA GLN A 174 -10.27 -10.26 -0.41
C GLN A 174 -9.97 -9.45 0.86
N TYR A 175 -9.58 -10.11 1.95
CA TYR A 175 -9.19 -9.43 3.18
C TYR A 175 -7.83 -8.71 3.03
N ALA A 176 -6.87 -9.36 2.37
CA ALA A 176 -5.60 -8.76 2.01
C ALA A 176 -5.80 -7.55 1.10
N GLU A 177 -6.64 -7.65 0.06
CA GLU A 177 -6.99 -6.55 -0.86
C GLU A 177 -7.46 -5.31 -0.10
N ARG A 178 -8.49 -5.46 0.75
CA ARG A 178 -9.05 -4.34 1.51
C ARG A 178 -7.99 -3.67 2.39
N THR A 179 -7.10 -4.46 2.97
CA THR A 179 -6.01 -3.95 3.82
C THR A 179 -4.96 -3.21 2.98
N MET A 180 -4.62 -3.75 1.80
CA MET A 180 -3.69 -3.14 0.85
C MET A 180 -4.21 -1.79 0.32
N ARG A 181 -5.49 -1.73 -0.06
CA ARG A 181 -6.16 -0.49 -0.48
C ARG A 181 -6.15 0.56 0.63
N ALA A 182 -6.41 0.17 1.87
CA ALA A 182 -6.35 1.09 3.02
C ALA A 182 -4.93 1.63 3.29
N ALA A 183 -3.87 0.94 2.84
CA ALA A 183 -2.49 1.35 3.04
C ALA A 183 -1.96 2.38 2.01
N LEU A 184 -2.65 2.61 0.89
CA LEU A 184 -2.21 3.49 -0.21
C LEU A 184 -2.01 4.98 0.17
N GLY A 185 -2.59 5.43 1.28
CA GLY A 185 -2.54 6.83 1.68
C GLY A 185 -3.40 7.73 0.77
N PRO A 186 -3.40 9.05 1.01
CA PRO A 186 -4.34 9.98 0.36
C PRO A 186 -4.00 10.26 -1.11
N VAL A 187 -2.71 10.22 -1.46
CA VAL A 187 -2.22 10.43 -2.83
C VAL A 187 -1.21 9.32 -3.13
N PRO A 188 -1.65 8.23 -3.79
CA PRO A 188 -0.74 7.15 -4.17
C PRO A 188 0.15 7.60 -5.34
N LEU A 189 1.45 7.33 -5.24
CA LEU A 189 2.45 7.52 -6.27
C LEU A 189 2.81 6.20 -6.95
N PHE A 190 3.66 6.26 -7.99
CA PHE A 190 4.24 5.09 -8.67
C PHE A 190 3.23 4.09 -9.23
N GLY A 191 1.99 4.55 -9.49
CA GLY A 191 0.90 3.69 -9.90
C GLY A 191 0.47 2.69 -8.83
N ASN A 192 0.76 2.92 -7.54
CA ASN A 192 0.48 1.96 -6.46
C ASN A 192 -1.00 1.56 -6.39
N ALA A 193 -1.94 2.49 -6.68
CA ALA A 193 -3.35 2.15 -6.76
C ALA A 193 -3.65 1.15 -7.89
N GLN A 194 -3.11 1.41 -9.09
CA GLN A 194 -3.27 0.52 -10.23
C GLN A 194 -2.63 -0.85 -9.98
N LYS A 195 -1.45 -0.90 -9.36
CA LYS A 195 -0.80 -2.17 -9.00
C LYS A 195 -1.66 -3.01 -8.05
N VAL A 196 -2.33 -2.37 -7.09
CA VAL A 196 -3.31 -3.07 -6.23
C VAL A 196 -4.46 -3.59 -7.08
N ASP A 197 -5.03 -2.78 -7.96
CA ASP A 197 -6.09 -3.23 -8.88
C ASP A 197 -5.64 -4.43 -9.72
N ASP A 198 -4.43 -4.38 -10.28
CA ASP A 198 -3.88 -5.43 -11.13
C ASP A 198 -3.62 -6.74 -10.37
N ILE A 199 -3.10 -6.67 -9.14
CA ILE A 199 -2.86 -7.84 -8.29
C ILE A 199 -4.19 -8.51 -7.93
N PHE A 200 -5.20 -7.73 -7.55
CA PHE A 200 -6.45 -8.24 -6.98
C PHE A 200 -7.60 -8.34 -8.00
N ALA A 201 -7.31 -8.28 -9.30
CA ALA A 201 -8.30 -8.44 -10.37
C ALA A 201 -8.63 -9.91 -10.70
N HIS A 202 -7.97 -10.88 -10.05
CA HIS A 202 -8.01 -12.31 -10.34
C HIS A 202 -8.60 -13.10 -9.17
#